data_AF-A0A2Y9TVL2-F1
#
_entry.id   AF-A0A2Y9TVL2-F1
#
_cell.length_a   1.000
_cell.length_b   1.000
_cell.length_c   1.000
_cell.angle_alpha   90.00
_cell.angle_beta   90.00
_cell.angle_gamma   90.00
#
_symmetry.space_group_name_H-M   'P 1'
#
loop_
_entity.id
_entity.type
_entity.pdbx_description
1 polymer ?
#
loop_
_entity_poly.entity_id
_entity_poly.type
_entity_poly.pdbx_seq_one_letter_code
_entity_poly.pdbx_strand_id
1 'polypeptide(L)' 'MAGLPLLIFIIFPAVLALLICFFSRLIGNKVQFFPIFLSLVVISFSLSVAYVIYHYGFHQSF' A
#
# COMPACT_ATOMS: atom_id res chain seq x y z
N MET A 1 2.45 -22.82 3.92
CA MET A 1 1.43 -21.93 4.55
C MET A 1 1.80 -20.46 4.30
N ALA A 2 1.81 -20.01 3.03
CA ALA A 2 2.26 -18.66 2.63
C ALA A 2 1.09 -17.70 2.29
N GLY A 3 -0.16 -18.12 2.44
CA GLY A 3 -1.34 -17.31 2.11
C GLY A 3 -1.65 -16.21 3.11
N LEU A 4 -1.22 -16.35 4.36
CA LEU A 4 -1.46 -15.40 5.44
C LEU A 4 -0.73 -14.05 5.26
N PRO A 5 0.58 -14.02 4.94
CA PRO A 5 1.26 -12.75 4.64
C PRO A 5 0.74 -12.08 3.37
N LEU A 6 0.35 -12.85 2.34
CA LEU A 6 -0.26 -12.32 1.12
C LEU A 6 -1.63 -11.67 1.40
N LEU A 7 -2.45 -12.29 2.24
CA LEU A 7 -3.73 -11.72 2.67
C LEU A 7 -3.55 -10.38 3.39
N ILE A 8 -2.60 -10.30 4.32
CA ILE A 8 -2.31 -9.04 5.04
C ILE A 8 -1.84 -7.95 4.06
N PHE A 9 -1.05 -8.31 3.05
CA PHE A 9 -0.57 -7.38 2.03
C PHE A 9 -1.68 -6.80 1.16
N ILE A 10 -2.80 -7.51 1.01
CA ILE A 10 -3.97 -7.06 0.24
C ILE A 10 -4.97 -6.33 1.15
N ILE A 11 -5.18 -6.83 2.37
CA ILE A 11 -6.11 -6.25 3.35
C ILE A 11 -5.62 -4.86 3.80
N PHE A 12 -4.32 -4.67 3.98
CA PHE A 12 -3.77 -3.39 4.42
C PHE A 12 -4.11 -2.21 3.49
N PRO A 13 -3.80 -2.26 2.17
CA PRO A 13 -4.18 -1.20 1.25
C PRO A 13 -5.70 -1.08 1.07
N ALA A 14 -6.46 -2.18 1.20
CA ALA A 14 -7.92 -2.14 1.14
C ALA A 14 -8.52 -1.38 2.33
N VAL A 15 -8.05 -1.64 3.55
CA VAL A 15 -8.48 -0.95 4.76
C VAL A 15 -8.10 0.53 4.70
N LEU A 16 -6.87 0.84 4.27
CA LEU A 16 -6.44 2.24 4.12
C LEU A 16 -7.28 2.99 3.08
N ALA A 17 -7.58 2.35 1.94
CA ALA A 17 -8.43 2.93 0.89
C ALA A 17 -9.85 3.20 1.40
N LEU A 18 -10.44 2.28 2.17
CA LEU A 18 -11.74 2.49 2.81
C LEU A 18 -11.70 3.66 3.78
N LEU A 19 -10.63 3.79 4.56
CA LEU A 19 -10.45 4.86 5.54
C LEU A 19 -10.35 6.23 4.86
N ILE A 20 -9.57 6.36 3.79
CA ILE A 20 -9.49 7.58 2.96
C ILE A 20 -10.83 7.93 2.32
N CYS A 21 -11.53 6.92 1.80
CA CYS A 21 -12.84 7.10 1.20
C CYS A 21 -13.88 7.55 2.23
N PHE A 22 -13.79 7.05 3.47
CA PHE A 22 -14.66 7.44 4.58
C PHE A 22 -14.42 8.90 5.01
N PHE A 23 -13.16 9.29 5.21
CA PHE A 23 -12.80 10.68 5.53
C PHE A 23 -13.18 11.65 4.41
N SER A 24 -12.96 11.25 3.16
CA SER A 24 -13.36 12.07 2.01
C SER A 24 -14.87 12.29 1.97
N ARG A 25 -15.65 11.25 2.29
CA ARG A 25 -17.12 11.35 2.38
C ARG A 25 -17.57 12.26 3.52
N LEU A 26 -16.87 12.28 4.65
CA LEU A 26 -17.08 13.21 5.77
C LEU A 26 -16.83 14.67 5.38
N ILE A 27 -15.82 14.91 4.53
CA ILE A 27 -15.46 16.24 4.01
C ILE A 27 -16.40 16.68 2.86
N GLY A 28 -17.33 15.82 2.43
CA GLY A 28 -18.26 16.09 1.33
C GLY A 28 -17.64 15.87 -0.06
N ASN A 29 -16.41 15.33 -0.13
CA ASN A 29 -15.73 15.02 -1.38
C ASN A 29 -16.03 13.59 -1.83
N LYS A 30 -16.52 13.44 -3.06
CA LYS A 30 -16.74 12.13 -3.69
C LYS A 30 -15.43 11.62 -4.29
N VAL A 31 -14.71 10.83 -3.51
CA VAL A 31 -13.49 10.15 -4.00
C VAL A 31 -13.83 8.70 -4.31
N GLN A 32 -13.39 8.23 -5.48
CA GLN A 32 -13.64 6.86 -5.93
C GLN A 32 -12.67 5.90 -5.24
N PHE A 33 -13.20 4.80 -4.71
CA PHE A 33 -12.40 3.79 -4.00
C PHE A 33 -11.32 3.16 -4.89
N PHE A 34 -11.65 2.84 -6.15
CA PHE A 34 -10.76 2.14 -7.08
C PHE A 34 -9.42 2.85 -7.35
N PRO A 35 -9.38 4.15 -7.72
CA PRO A 35 -8.11 4.86 -7.91
C PRO A 35 -7.32 5.04 -6.61
N ILE A 36 -7.98 5.17 -5.45
CA ILE A 36 -7.29 5.25 -4.15
C ILE A 36 -6.63 3.91 -3.80
N PHE A 37 -7.36 2.81 -3.99
CA PHE A 37 -6.83 1.48 -3.75
C PHE A 37 -5.62 1.19 -4.66
N LEU A 38 -5.74 1.51 -5.94
CA LEU A 38 -4.66 1.30 -6.92
C LEU A 38 -3.41 2.13 -6.57
N SER A 39 -3.57 3.40 -6.16
CA SER A 39 -2.44 4.24 -5.78
C SER A 39 -1.73 3.71 -4.52
N LEU A 40 -2.48 3.25 -3.52
CA LEU A 40 -1.93 2.67 -2.29
C LEU A 40 -1.14 1.39 -2.54
N VAL A 41 -1.61 0.55 -3.46
CA VAL A 41 -0.89 -0.67 -3.86
C VAL A 41 0.44 -0.29 -4.54
N VAL A 42 0.41 0.66 -5.47
CA VAL A 42 1.62 1.14 -6.16
C VAL A 42 2.62 1.76 -5.17
N ILE A 43 2.15 2.58 -4.22
CA ILE A 43 3.01 3.18 -3.19
C ILE A 43 3.62 2.10 -2.30
N SER A 44 2.82 1.15 -1.81
CA SER A 44 3.31 0.06 -0.95
C SER A 44 4.33 -0.81 -1.67
N PHE A 45 4.07 -1.13 -2.94
CA PHE A 45 5.01 -1.88 -3.78
C PHE A 45 6.31 -1.10 -3.99
N SER A 46 6.21 0.19 -4.31
CA SER A 46 7.38 1.06 -4.53
C SER A 46 8.23 1.19 -3.26
N LEU A 47 7.60 1.34 -2.09
CA LEU A 47 8.29 1.36 -0.80
C LEU A 47 8.98 0.03 -0.52
N SER A 48 8.31 -1.08 -0.77
CA SER A 48 8.87 -2.42 -0.57
C SER A 48 10.10 -2.64 -1.47
N VAL A 49 10.01 -2.25 -2.75
CA VAL A 49 11.14 -2.36 -3.69
C VAL A 49 12.28 -1.45 -3.28
N ALA A 50 12.01 -0.20 -2.92
CA ALA A 50 13.01 0.75 -2.43
C ALA A 50 13.70 0.23 -1.15
N TYR A 51 12.95 -0.36 -0.23
CA TYR A 51 13.49 -0.98 0.98
C TYR A 51 14.40 -2.16 0.65
N VAL A 52 14.00 -3.05 -0.27
CA VAL A 52 14.84 -4.17 -0.70
C VAL A 52 16.12 -3.66 -1.37
N ILE A 53 16.03 -2.67 -2.25
CA ILE A 53 17.21 -2.08 -2.91
C ILE A 53 18.14 -1.42 -1.88
N TYR A 54 17.60 -0.66 -0.93
CA TYR A 54 18.38 -0.03 0.13
C TYR A 54 19.03 -1.07 1.04
N HIS A 55 18.30 -2.10 1.46
CA HIS A 55 18.80 -3.07 2.42
C HIS A 55 19.74 -4.10 1.79
N TYR A 56 19.49 -4.56 0.57
CA TYR A 56 20.31 -5.57 -0.10
C TYR A 56 21.33 -4.98 -1.07
N GLY A 57 20.98 -3.91 -1.78
CA GLY A 57 21.91 -3.23 -2.69
C GLY A 57 23.02 -2.48 -1.95
N PHE A 58 22.73 -1.94 -0.76
CA PHE A 58 23.74 -1.22 0.04
C PHE A 58 24.59 -2.15 0.90
N HIS A 59 24.10 -3.35 1.26
CA HIS A 59 24.83 -4.34 2.07
C HIS A 59 25.80 -5.21 1.26
N GLN A 60 25.70 -5.22 -0.08
CA GLN A 60 26.63 -5.95 -0.96
C GLN A 60 27.85 -5.15 -1.42
N SER A 61 27.98 -3.89 -1.00
CA SER A 61 29.00 -2.95 -1.50
C SER A 61 30.16 -2.68 -0.52
N PHE A 62 30.30 -3.42 0.57
CA PHE A 62 31.41 -3.30 1.53
C PHE A 62 32.06 -4.63 1.85
#